data_AF-A0A7S1C566-F1
#
_entry.id   AF-A0A7S1C566-F1
#
_cell.length_a   1.000
_cell.length_b   1.000
_cell.length_c   1.000
_cell.angle_alpha   90.00
_cell.angle_beta   90.00
_cell.angle_gamma   90.00
#
_symmetry.space_group_name_H-M   'P 1'
#
loop_
_entity.id
_entity.type
_entity.pdbx_description
1 polymer ?
#
loop_
_entity_poly.entity_id
_entity_poly.type
_entity_poly.pdbx_seq_one_letter_code
_entity_poly.pdbx_strand_id
1 'polypeptide(L)'
;FSNVFARPAWQDAAVSSYLTGGTPLPASHLYNHSGAGFPDVASQAVGLAVIRSGVRVAARGTSCAAPVVAGMVALVNDARMAAGKRPLGFLNQVIYANAAAFTDITSGNNPGCGTSGYQ
;
A
#
# COMPACT_ATOMS: atom_id res chain seq x y z
N PHE A 1 11.23 -4.01 0.98
CA PHE A 1 12.20 -2.91 0.75
C PHE A 1 12.94 -3.08 -0.55
N SER A 2 13.16 -2.00 -1.30
CA SER A 2 13.84 -2.02 -2.60
C SER A 2 15.36 -2.20 -2.46
N ASN A 3 15.97 -2.99 -3.34
CA ASN A 3 17.43 -3.06 -3.51
C ASN A 3 17.95 -2.09 -4.58
N VAL A 4 17.06 -1.34 -5.23
CA VAL A 4 17.40 -0.48 -6.38
C VAL A 4 17.16 0.99 -6.05
N PHE A 5 16.00 1.30 -5.48
CA PHE A 5 15.60 2.67 -5.20
C PHE A 5 15.83 3.01 -3.73
N ALA A 6 16.60 4.08 -3.51
CA ALA A 6 16.77 4.66 -2.18
C ALA A 6 15.41 5.12 -1.62
N ARG A 7 15.31 5.15 -0.30
CA ARG A 7 14.11 5.63 0.39
C ARG A 7 13.83 7.10 0.05
N PRO A 8 12.67 7.43 -0.56
CA PRO A 8 12.29 8.82 -0.77
C PRO A 8 11.93 9.52 0.54
N ALA A 9 12.13 10.84 0.56
CA ALA A 9 11.96 11.66 1.78
C ALA A 9 10.55 11.59 2.37
N TRP A 10 9.49 11.50 1.54
CA TRP A 10 8.12 11.49 2.03
C TRP A 10 7.76 10.28 2.88
N GLN A 11 8.49 9.17 2.77
CA GLN A 11 8.24 7.97 3.58
C GLN A 11 9.29 7.73 4.66
N ASP A 12 10.29 8.61 4.79
CA ASP A 12 11.43 8.38 5.68
C ASP A 12 11.00 8.24 7.15
N ALA A 13 10.10 9.12 7.62
CA ALA A 13 9.57 9.06 8.97
C ALA A 13 8.76 7.76 9.23
N ALA A 14 7.91 7.37 8.28
CA ALA A 14 7.08 6.17 8.41
C ALA A 14 7.92 4.89 8.44
N VAL A 15 8.89 4.76 7.53
CA VAL A 15 9.80 3.61 7.49
C VAL A 15 10.71 3.57 8.71
N SER A 16 11.27 4.70 9.14
CA SER A 16 12.14 4.74 10.32
C SER A 16 11.38 4.34 11.57
N SER A 17 10.14 4.81 11.72
CA SER A 17 9.23 4.38 12.80
C SER A 17 8.98 2.87 12.74
N TYR A 18 8.67 2.32 11.56
CA TYR A 18 8.47 0.87 11.38
C TYR A 18 9.69 0.04 11.78
N LEU A 19 10.89 0.43 11.32
CA LEU A 19 12.13 -0.32 11.58
C LEU A 19 12.59 -0.24 13.04
N THR A 20 12.17 0.79 13.78
CA THR A 20 12.58 1.01 15.18
C THR A 20 11.47 0.78 16.21
N GLY A 21 10.22 0.61 15.74
CA GLY A 21 9.01 0.55 16.57
C GLY A 21 8.75 -0.78 17.28
N GLY A 22 9.70 -1.72 17.22
CA GLY A 22 9.60 -3.00 17.92
C GLY A 22 8.73 -4.06 17.24
N THR A 23 8.22 -3.79 16.03
CA THR A 23 7.55 -4.80 15.21
C THR A 23 8.51 -5.94 14.87
N PRO A 24 8.09 -7.20 14.89
CA PRO A 24 8.92 -8.31 14.43
C PRO A 24 9.34 -8.14 12.98
N LEU A 25 10.64 -8.11 12.74
CA LEU A 25 11.24 -7.98 11.41
C LEU A 25 11.92 -9.30 11.00
N PRO A 26 12.01 -9.59 9.69
CA PRO A 26 12.92 -10.61 9.20
C PRO A 26 14.36 -10.37 9.67
N ALA A 27 15.21 -11.39 9.58
CA ALA A 27 16.64 -11.23 9.81
C ALA A 27 17.20 -10.09 8.92
N SER A 28 18.04 -9.23 9.49
CA SER A 28 18.45 -7.97 8.86
C SER A 28 19.12 -8.11 7.50
N HIS A 29 19.76 -9.26 7.21
CA HIS A 29 20.40 -9.55 5.94
C HIS A 29 19.41 -9.90 4.81
N LEU A 30 18.13 -10.12 5.13
CA LEU A 30 17.09 -10.49 4.15
C LEU A 30 16.49 -9.27 3.43
N TYR A 31 16.85 -8.04 3.82
CA TYR A 31 16.31 -6.83 3.22
C TYR A 31 17.22 -5.62 3.34
N ASN A 32 17.04 -4.67 2.41
CA ASN A 32 17.75 -3.40 2.41
C ASN A 32 17.00 -2.34 3.22
N HIS A 33 17.48 -2.06 4.43
CA HIS A 33 16.91 -1.08 5.37
C HIS A 33 16.90 0.35 4.83
N SER A 34 17.81 0.68 3.90
CA SER A 34 17.92 2.00 3.26
C SER A 34 17.05 2.14 2.02
N GLY A 35 16.41 1.04 1.59
CA GLY A 35 15.59 0.99 0.40
C GLY A 35 14.21 1.58 0.57
N ALA A 36 13.53 1.84 -0.54
CA ALA A 36 12.13 2.21 -0.50
C ALA A 36 11.25 1.08 0.10
N GLY A 37 10.45 1.40 1.13
CA GLY A 37 9.39 0.55 1.66
C GLY A 37 8.17 0.53 0.73
N PHE A 38 7.43 -0.57 0.72
CA PHE A 38 6.19 -0.76 -0.02
C PHE A 38 5.42 -1.96 0.56
N PRO A 39 4.09 -2.04 0.37
CA PRO A 39 3.22 -1.10 -0.35
C PRO A 39 2.98 0.23 0.40
N ASP A 40 2.52 1.27 -0.31
CA ASP A 40 2.12 2.56 0.30
C ASP A 40 0.70 2.53 0.89
N VAL A 41 -0.20 1.73 0.31
CA VAL A 41 -1.59 1.51 0.76
C VAL A 41 -2.02 0.08 0.48
N ALA A 42 -3.06 -0.39 1.19
CA ALA A 42 -3.68 -1.69 0.97
C ALA A 42 -5.20 -1.54 0.81
N SER A 43 -5.83 -2.50 0.12
CA SER A 43 -7.29 -2.60 0.00
C SER A 43 -7.71 -4.07 -0.14
N GLN A 44 -9.02 -4.35 -0.16
CA GLN A 44 -9.55 -5.70 -0.31
C GLN A 44 -9.01 -6.34 -1.61
N ALA A 45 -8.36 -7.49 -1.44
CA ALA A 45 -7.69 -8.18 -2.54
C ALA A 45 -8.17 -9.63 -2.73
N VAL A 46 -9.15 -10.11 -1.97
CA VAL A 46 -9.63 -11.51 -2.01
C VAL A 46 -11.15 -11.55 -2.07
N GLY A 47 -11.72 -12.45 -2.86
CA GLY A 47 -13.17 -12.66 -2.91
C GLY A 47 -13.92 -11.62 -3.73
N LEU A 48 -13.24 -10.83 -4.57
CA LEU A 48 -13.91 -9.87 -5.44
C LEU A 48 -14.65 -10.62 -6.55
N ALA A 49 -15.94 -10.34 -6.71
CA ALA A 49 -16.74 -10.94 -7.76
C ALA A 49 -16.41 -10.32 -9.11
N VAL A 50 -16.01 -11.14 -10.08
CA VAL A 50 -15.76 -10.71 -11.46
C VAL A 50 -16.48 -11.65 -12.43
N ILE A 51 -16.79 -11.16 -13.62
CA ILE A 51 -17.29 -11.99 -14.72
C ILE A 51 -16.11 -12.35 -15.61
N ARG A 52 -15.79 -13.64 -15.72
CA ARG A 52 -14.76 -14.17 -16.61
C ARG A 52 -15.42 -15.11 -17.61
N SER A 53 -15.39 -14.76 -18.89
CA SER A 53 -16.02 -15.53 -19.97
C SER A 53 -17.50 -15.85 -19.70
N GLY A 54 -18.26 -14.86 -19.22
CA GLY A 54 -19.69 -15.01 -18.90
C GLY A 54 -20.00 -15.66 -17.55
N VAL A 55 -19.00 -16.14 -16.80
CA VAL A 55 -19.19 -16.81 -15.51
C VAL A 55 -18.72 -15.93 -14.36
N ARG A 56 -19.53 -15.84 -13.29
CA ARG A 56 -19.13 -15.17 -12.05
C ARG A 56 -18.11 -16.02 -11.31
N VAL A 57 -16.94 -15.44 -11.03
CA VAL A 57 -15.86 -16.06 -10.26
C VAL A 57 -15.38 -15.12 -9.15
N ALA A 58 -14.84 -15.69 -8.08
CA ALA A 58 -14.21 -14.94 -7.00
C ALA A 58 -12.71 -14.74 -7.32
N ALA A 59 -12.33 -13.52 -7.69
CA ALA A 59 -10.96 -13.13 -7.97
C ALA A 59 -10.20 -12.82 -6.67
N ARG A 60 -8.87 -12.91 -6.76
CA ARG A 60 -7.95 -12.55 -5.69
C ARG A 60 -6.64 -11.97 -6.24
N GLY A 61 -5.85 -11.36 -5.37
CA GLY A 61 -4.55 -10.78 -5.67
C GLY A 61 -4.56 -9.25 -5.63
N THR A 62 -3.38 -8.66 -5.49
CA THR A 62 -3.20 -7.19 -5.48
C THR A 62 -3.64 -6.53 -6.80
N SER A 63 -3.72 -7.30 -7.90
CA SER A 63 -4.36 -6.86 -9.15
C SER A 63 -5.83 -6.47 -8.98
N CYS A 64 -6.52 -7.01 -7.97
CA CYS A 64 -7.87 -6.59 -7.57
C CYS A 64 -7.85 -5.34 -6.69
N ALA A 65 -6.81 -5.19 -5.85
CA ALA A 65 -6.66 -4.07 -4.93
C ALA A 65 -6.38 -2.74 -5.66
N ALA A 66 -5.53 -2.79 -6.69
CA ALA A 66 -5.15 -1.62 -7.49
C ALA A 66 -6.35 -0.87 -8.11
N PRO A 67 -7.27 -1.52 -8.86
CA PRO A 67 -8.42 -0.82 -9.43
C PRO A 67 -9.42 -0.35 -8.37
N VAL A 68 -9.51 -1.00 -7.21
CA VAL A 68 -10.34 -0.51 -6.08
C VAL A 68 -9.80 0.84 -5.60
N VAL A 69 -8.49 0.94 -5.32
CA VAL A 69 -7.86 2.20 -4.91
C VAL A 69 -7.97 3.25 -6.01
N ALA A 70 -7.77 2.87 -7.28
CA ALA A 70 -7.93 3.80 -8.41
C ALA A 70 -9.35 4.38 -8.50
N GLY A 71 -10.38 3.56 -8.29
CA GLY A 71 -11.78 4.01 -8.22
C GLY A 71 -12.03 4.98 -7.07
N MET A 72 -11.49 4.70 -5.88
CA MET A 72 -11.58 5.62 -4.74
C MET A 72 -10.91 6.97 -5.04
N VAL A 73 -9.72 6.96 -5.63
CA VAL A 73 -8.99 8.19 -6.03
C VAL A 73 -9.76 8.96 -7.11
N ALA A 74 -10.41 8.27 -8.05
CA ALA A 74 -11.25 8.92 -9.05
C ALA A 74 -12.42 9.68 -8.42
N LEU A 75 -13.11 9.08 -7.43
CA LEU A 75 -14.17 9.75 -6.67
C LEU A 75 -13.64 10.96 -5.87
N VAL A 76 -12.46 10.85 -5.27
CA VAL A 76 -11.84 11.98 -4.57
C VAL A 76 -11.48 13.10 -5.56
N ASN A 77 -10.97 12.76 -6.75
CA ASN A 77 -10.68 13.75 -7.78
C ASN A 77 -11.95 14.41 -8.31
N ASP A 78 -13.04 13.67 -8.48
CA ASP A 78 -14.36 14.22 -8.84
C ASP A 78 -14.83 15.26 -7.83
N ALA A 79 -14.83 14.91 -6.54
CA ALA A 79 -15.17 15.84 -5.45
C ALA A 79 -14.26 17.08 -5.42
N ARG A 80 -12.95 16.90 -5.70
CA ARG A 80 -12.00 18.02 -5.80
C ARG A 80 -12.33 18.94 -6.97
N MET A 81 -12.62 18.39 -8.15
CA MET A 81 -12.96 19.17 -9.33
C MET A 81 -14.28 19.92 -9.15
N ALA A 82 -15.29 19.29 -8.54
CA ALA A 82 -16.54 19.96 -8.16
C ALA A 82 -16.31 21.14 -7.19
N ALA A 83 -15.28 21.08 -6.35
CA ALA A 83 -14.85 22.15 -5.46
C ALA A 83 -13.83 23.13 -6.10
N GLY A 84 -13.63 23.09 -7.42
CA GLY A 84 -12.69 23.96 -8.14
C GLY A 84 -11.20 23.67 -7.86
N LYS A 85 -10.88 22.51 -7.28
CA LYS A 85 -9.51 22.08 -6.97
C LYS A 85 -8.94 21.20 -8.08
N ARG A 86 -7.62 21.23 -8.23
CA ARG A 86 -6.88 20.33 -9.14
C ARG A 86 -6.92 18.87 -8.65
N PRO A 87 -6.85 17.87 -9.55
CA PRO A 87 -6.74 16.46 -9.17
C PRO A 87 -5.45 16.21 -8.37
N LEU A 88 -5.42 15.11 -7.60
CA LEU A 88 -4.33 14.79 -6.68
C LEU A 88 -2.99 14.49 -7.36
N GLY A 89 -3.00 13.87 -8.55
CA GLY A 89 -1.77 13.51 -9.25
C GLY A 89 -0.96 12.43 -8.53
N PHE A 90 0.36 12.65 -8.35
CA PHE A 90 1.24 11.72 -7.64
C PHE A 90 0.90 11.66 -6.15
N LEU A 91 0.40 10.51 -5.70
CA LEU A 91 -0.29 10.40 -4.41
C LEU A 91 0.62 10.23 -3.19
N ASN A 92 1.84 9.71 -3.35
CA ASN A 92 2.63 9.26 -2.20
C ASN A 92 2.81 10.38 -1.16
N GLN A 93 3.16 11.59 -1.56
CA GLN A 93 3.31 12.72 -0.63
C GLN A 93 2.02 13.03 0.13
N VAL A 94 0.86 12.93 -0.52
CA VAL A 94 -0.45 13.14 0.12
C VAL A 94 -0.75 12.02 1.11
N ILE A 95 -0.47 10.77 0.76
CA ILE A 95 -0.71 9.60 1.62
C ILE A 95 0.08 9.74 2.93
N TYR A 96 1.40 9.92 2.84
CA TYR A 96 2.26 9.99 4.03
C TYR A 96 2.00 11.24 4.88
N ALA A 97 1.55 12.35 4.28
CA ALA A 97 1.17 13.55 5.02
C ALA A 97 -0.20 13.44 5.72
N ASN A 98 -1.04 12.46 5.35
CA ASN A 98 -2.43 12.33 5.82
C ASN A 98 -2.75 10.91 6.31
N ALA A 99 -1.82 10.28 7.04
CA ALA A 99 -1.97 8.90 7.52
C ALA A 99 -3.28 8.66 8.29
N ALA A 100 -3.77 9.66 9.04
CA ALA A 100 -5.03 9.59 9.79
C ALA A 100 -6.29 9.43 8.91
N ALA A 101 -6.18 9.63 7.60
CA ALA A 101 -7.29 9.41 6.67
C ALA A 101 -7.47 7.93 6.27
N PHE A 102 -6.57 7.04 6.72
CA PHE A 102 -6.57 5.62 6.37
C PHE A 102 -6.87 4.75 7.59
N THR A 103 -7.44 3.57 7.34
CA THR A 103 -7.58 2.54 8.37
C THR A 103 -6.23 1.88 8.61
N ASP A 104 -5.78 1.89 9.87
CA ASP A 104 -4.55 1.21 10.27
C ASP A 104 -4.76 -0.31 10.37
N ILE A 105 -3.90 -1.08 9.71
CA ILE A 105 -3.94 -2.54 9.68
C ILE A 105 -2.80 -3.06 10.55
N THR A 106 -3.12 -3.51 11.76
CA THR A 106 -2.14 -3.82 12.82
C THR A 106 -1.95 -5.32 13.07
N SER A 107 -2.60 -6.17 12.28
CA SER A 107 -2.54 -7.63 12.44
C SER A 107 -2.38 -8.34 11.10
N GLY A 108 -1.50 -9.34 11.07
CA GLY A 108 -1.19 -10.14 9.89
C GLY A 108 0.29 -10.10 9.55
N ASN A 109 0.70 -10.85 8.54
CA ASN A 109 2.05 -10.83 7.99
C ASN A 109 2.03 -11.24 6.51
N ASN A 110 3.18 -11.15 5.83
CA ASN A 110 3.32 -11.54 4.42
C ASN A 110 4.37 -12.67 4.21
N PRO A 111 4.08 -13.90 4.67
CA PRO A 111 5.04 -14.99 4.66
C PRO A 111 5.44 -15.39 3.23
N GLY A 112 6.69 -15.81 3.09
CA GLY A 112 7.28 -16.21 1.82
C GLY A 112 8.70 -16.75 1.98
N CYS A 113 9.12 -17.60 1.05
CA CYS A 113 10.48 -18.18 1.02
C CYS A 113 10.94 -18.80 2.36
N GLY A 114 10.02 -19.42 3.10
CA GLY A 114 10.32 -20.05 4.40
C GLY A 114 10.42 -19.09 5.59
N THR A 115 10.03 -17.82 5.41
CA THR A 115 10.02 -16.80 6.48
C THR A 115 8.58 -16.40 6.83
N SER A 116 8.36 -15.91 8.05
CA SER A 116 7.10 -15.27 8.45
C SER A 116 6.85 -13.93 7.75
N GLY A 117 7.83 -13.41 7.01
CA GLY A 117 7.75 -12.11 6.35
C GLY A 117 7.82 -10.94 7.33
N TYR A 118 7.26 -9.83 6.89
CA TYR A 118 7.06 -8.59 7.63
C TYR A 118 5.70 -8.62 8.30
N GLN A 119 5.65 -8.16 9.54
CA GLN A 119 4.43 -7.89 10.28
C GLN A 119 4.07 -6.41 10.17
#